data_AF-A0A0R2LQE6-F1
#
_entry.id   AF-A0A0R2LQE6-F1
#
_cell.length_a   1.000
_cell.length_b   1.000
_cell.length_c   1.000
_cell.angle_alpha   90.00
_cell.angle_beta   90.00
_cell.angle_gamma   90.00
#
_symmetry.space_group_name_H-M   'P 1'
#
loop_
_entity.id
_entity.type
_entity.pdbx_description
1 polymer ?
#
loop_
_entity_poly.entity_id
_entity_poly.type
_entity_poly.pdbx_seq_one_letter_code
_entity_poly.pdbx_strand_id
1 'polypeptide(L)'
;MDNDVTPAYRFLFTGDHEAILYGALKRLHLTPAQNDYEDYLQEARLLFPAVYAEFPDDPEANPHQFLAYAQQKITWTLADQLRRDRRQDDRQAPGDQEELLTTVPADEDVLASIGLTDYRAYLVKLIGAAGNTGEWRFLVGTLVDQLTAAEIATRHGVNLATVYRWRLSLTRRLIKHLTPPDRFF
;
A
#
# COMPACT_ATOMS: atom_id res chain seq x y z
N MET A 1 7.14 -9.79 -32.47
CA MET A 1 5.85 -10.30 -32.98
C MET A 1 4.81 -9.40 -32.38
N ASP A 2 4.14 -8.58 -33.20
CA ASP A 2 3.04 -7.74 -32.73
C ASP A 2 1.96 -8.66 -32.18
N ASN A 3 1.83 -8.68 -30.85
CA ASN A 3 0.84 -9.47 -30.16
C ASN A 3 -0.48 -8.70 -30.27
N ASP A 4 -1.05 -8.65 -31.48
CA ASP A 4 -2.34 -8.00 -31.70
C ASP A 4 -3.42 -8.82 -31.00
N VAL A 5 -3.71 -8.44 -29.76
CA VAL A 5 -4.72 -9.04 -28.89
C VAL A 5 -6.14 -8.54 -29.22
N THR A 6 -6.27 -7.59 -30.15
CA THR A 6 -7.54 -6.97 -30.55
C THR A 6 -8.57 -7.99 -31.06
N PRO A 7 -8.20 -8.99 -31.89
CA PRO A 7 -9.14 -10.01 -32.35
C PRO A 7 -9.69 -10.87 -31.20
N ALA A 8 -8.83 -11.24 -30.24
CA ALA A 8 -9.22 -12.03 -29.09
C ALA A 8 -10.22 -11.28 -28.20
N TYR A 9 -9.97 -9.99 -27.90
CA TYR A 9 -10.91 -9.19 -27.13
C TYR A 9 -12.21 -8.92 -27.88
N ARG A 10 -12.15 -8.70 -29.19
CA ARG A 10 -13.36 -8.59 -30.01
C ARG A 10 -14.20 -9.86 -29.91
N PHE A 11 -13.58 -11.02 -30.03
CA PHE A 11 -14.26 -12.30 -29.89
C PHE A 11 -14.86 -12.48 -28.48
N LEU A 12 -14.13 -12.11 -27.43
CA LEU A 12 -14.59 -12.21 -26.04
C LEU A 12 -15.82 -11.35 -25.74
N PHE A 13 -15.83 -10.10 -26.23
CA PHE A 13 -16.94 -9.15 -26.01
C PHE A 13 -18.06 -9.26 -27.04
N THR A 14 -18.01 -10.27 -27.92
CA THR A 14 -19.08 -10.54 -28.88
C THR A 14 -20.10 -11.49 -28.26
N GLY A 15 -21.36 -11.05 -28.17
CA GLY A 15 -22.46 -11.87 -27.67
C GLY A 15 -22.27 -12.32 -26.22
N ASP A 16 -22.51 -13.61 -25.96
CA ASP A 16 -22.47 -14.18 -24.61
C ASP A 16 -21.13 -14.88 -24.30
N HIS A 17 -20.06 -14.61 -25.07
CA HIS A 17 -18.78 -15.30 -24.88
C HIS A 17 -18.12 -14.97 -23.54
N GLU A 18 -18.33 -13.77 -23.00
CA GLU A 18 -17.87 -13.42 -21.65
C GLU A 18 -18.50 -14.32 -20.56
N ALA A 19 -19.65 -14.96 -20.83
CA ALA A 19 -20.31 -15.89 -19.91
C ALA A 19 -19.41 -17.04 -19.46
N ILE A 20 -18.43 -17.42 -20.28
CA ILE A 20 -17.46 -18.47 -19.93
C ILE A 20 -16.56 -18.05 -18.76
N LEU A 21 -16.25 -16.76 -18.63
CA LEU A 21 -15.40 -16.24 -17.55
C LEU A 21 -16.14 -16.32 -16.22
N TYR A 22 -17.41 -15.90 -16.21
CA TYR A 22 -18.29 -16.08 -15.04
C TYR A 22 -18.48 -17.56 -14.71
N GLY A 23 -18.59 -18.42 -15.73
CA GLY A 23 -18.65 -19.86 -15.56
C GLY A 23 -17.38 -20.45 -14.93
N ALA A 24 -16.20 -19.95 -15.30
CA ALA A 24 -14.92 -20.36 -14.73
C ALA A 24 -14.80 -19.92 -13.25
N LEU A 25 -15.11 -18.67 -12.93
CA LEU A 25 -15.13 -18.14 -11.57
C LEU A 25 -16.11 -18.91 -10.66
N LYS A 26 -17.32 -19.21 -11.17
CA LYS A 26 -18.33 -19.98 -10.44
C LYS A 26 -17.85 -21.39 -10.08
N ARG A 27 -17.08 -22.05 -10.96
CA ARG A 27 -16.48 -23.37 -10.69
C ARG A 27 -15.41 -23.32 -9.61
N LEU A 28 -14.80 -22.15 -9.39
CA LEU A 28 -13.81 -21.92 -8.34
C LEU A 28 -14.43 -21.45 -7.03
N HIS A 29 -15.76 -21.43 -6.93
CA HIS A 29 -16.51 -20.92 -5.77
C HIS A 29 -16.20 -19.44 -5.44
N LEU A 30 -15.76 -18.67 -6.45
CA LEU A 30 -15.61 -17.22 -6.35
C LEU A 30 -16.98 -16.57 -6.57
N THR A 31 -17.44 -15.82 -5.59
CA THR A 31 -18.74 -15.15 -5.60
C THR A 31 -18.54 -13.63 -5.67
N PRO A 32 -19.46 -12.87 -6.30
CA PRO A 32 -19.36 -11.40 -6.38
C PRO A 32 -19.33 -10.66 -5.04
N ALA A 33 -19.62 -11.36 -3.94
CA ALA A 33 -19.55 -10.80 -2.58
C ALA A 33 -18.13 -10.85 -1.98
N GLN A 34 -17.19 -11.56 -2.60
CA GLN A 34 -15.78 -11.61 -2.17
C GLN A 34 -15.03 -10.42 -2.78
N ASN A 35 -14.17 -9.77 -1.99
CA ASN A 35 -13.39 -8.62 -2.45
C ASN A 35 -12.51 -8.96 -3.66
N ASP A 36 -11.98 -10.19 -3.70
CA ASP A 36 -11.04 -10.62 -4.74
C ASP A 36 -11.74 -11.02 -6.06
N TYR A 37 -13.08 -11.00 -6.10
CA TYR A 37 -13.84 -11.45 -7.27
C TYR A 37 -13.57 -10.60 -8.51
N GLU A 38 -13.53 -9.27 -8.36
CA GLU A 38 -13.27 -8.37 -9.48
C GLU A 38 -11.84 -8.54 -10.00
N ASP A 39 -10.88 -8.79 -9.13
CA ASP A 39 -9.48 -9.01 -9.49
C ASP A 39 -9.34 -10.30 -10.29
N TYR A 40 -9.89 -11.42 -9.82
CA TYR A 40 -9.85 -12.67 -10.58
C TYR A 40 -10.63 -12.60 -11.90
N LEU A 41 -11.69 -11.79 -11.98
CA LEU A 41 -12.39 -11.54 -13.25
C LEU A 41 -11.51 -10.77 -14.24
N GLN A 42 -10.77 -9.77 -13.78
CA GLN A 42 -9.79 -9.05 -14.60
C GLN A 42 -8.66 -9.97 -15.05
N GLU A 43 -8.13 -10.81 -14.16
CA GLU A 43 -7.11 -11.81 -14.53
C GLU A 43 -7.62 -12.80 -15.58
N ALA A 44 -8.87 -13.26 -15.45
CA ALA A 44 -9.50 -14.13 -16.44
C ALA A 44 -9.55 -13.47 -17.83
N ARG A 45 -9.84 -12.16 -17.89
CA ARG A 45 -9.83 -11.37 -19.14
C ARG A 45 -8.42 -11.24 -19.71
N LEU A 46 -7.40 -11.06 -18.86
CA LEU A 46 -5.99 -10.96 -19.28
C LEU A 46 -5.44 -12.29 -19.80
N LEU A 47 -5.90 -13.42 -19.25
CA LEU A 47 -5.54 -14.76 -19.70
C LEU A 47 -6.16 -15.11 -21.06
N PHE A 48 -7.32 -14.55 -21.37
CA PHE A 48 -8.09 -14.93 -22.55
C PHE A 48 -7.33 -14.79 -23.89
N PRO A 49 -6.61 -13.68 -24.19
CA PRO A 49 -5.83 -13.57 -25.42
C PRO A 49 -4.72 -14.62 -25.55
N ALA A 50 -4.09 -15.00 -24.45
CA ALA A 50 -3.06 -16.05 -24.47
C ALA A 50 -3.68 -17.41 -24.82
N VAL A 51 -4.85 -17.71 -24.24
CA VAL A 51 -5.61 -18.94 -24.52
C VAL A 51 -6.14 -18.96 -25.96
N TYR A 52 -6.55 -17.80 -26.48
CA TYR A 52 -6.98 -17.61 -27.87
C TYR A 52 -5.84 -17.89 -28.85
N ALA A 53 -4.63 -17.42 -28.56
CA ALA A 53 -3.45 -17.64 -29.41
C ALA A 53 -2.90 -19.08 -29.36
N GLU A 54 -3.11 -19.80 -28.25
CA GLU A 54 -2.61 -21.17 -28.07
C GLU A 54 -3.60 -22.25 -28.54
N PHE A 55 -4.81 -21.86 -28.95
CA PHE A 55 -5.79 -22.80 -29.45
C PHE A 55 -5.31 -23.41 -30.78
N PRO A 56 -5.27 -24.75 -30.93
CA PRO A 56 -4.68 -25.41 -32.10
C PRO A 56 -5.52 -25.29 -33.38
N ASP A 57 -6.82 -25.03 -33.25
CA ASP A 57 -7.75 -24.85 -34.37
C ASP A 57 -8.15 -23.37 -34.51
N ASP A 58 -8.95 -23.05 -35.52
CA ASP A 58 -9.47 -21.68 -35.71
C ASP A 58 -10.61 -21.40 -34.68
N PRO A 59 -10.43 -20.42 -33.76
CA PRO A 59 -11.45 -20.06 -32.78
C PRO A 59 -12.76 -19.60 -33.39
N GLU A 60 -12.72 -18.99 -34.59
CA GLU A 60 -13.90 -18.47 -35.27
C GLU A 60 -14.66 -19.57 -36.05
N ALA A 61 -13.94 -20.59 -36.53
CA ALA A 61 -14.55 -21.72 -37.23
C ALA A 61 -15.30 -22.68 -36.29
N ASN A 62 -14.81 -22.87 -35.06
CA ASN A 62 -15.40 -23.77 -34.07
C ASN A 62 -15.58 -23.10 -32.69
N PRO A 63 -16.47 -22.08 -32.58
CA PRO A 63 -16.58 -21.25 -31.38
C PRO A 63 -16.97 -22.07 -30.14
N HIS A 64 -17.85 -23.07 -30.26
CA HIS A 64 -18.25 -23.90 -29.11
C HIS A 64 -17.09 -24.73 -28.52
N GLN A 65 -16.21 -25.27 -29.37
CA GLN A 65 -15.07 -26.07 -28.93
C GLN A 65 -14.01 -25.17 -28.29
N PHE A 66 -13.76 -24.01 -28.90
CA PHE A 66 -12.88 -23.00 -28.33
C PHE A 66 -13.38 -22.51 -26.97
N LEU A 67 -14.66 -22.15 -26.84
CA LEU A 67 -15.23 -21.68 -25.57
C LEU A 67 -15.12 -22.72 -24.45
N ALA A 68 -15.34 -24.01 -24.75
CA ALA A 68 -15.15 -25.10 -23.79
C ALA A 68 -13.68 -25.27 -23.37
N TYR A 69 -12.76 -25.23 -24.34
CA TYR A 69 -11.32 -25.26 -24.10
C TYR A 69 -10.87 -24.07 -23.25
N ALA A 70 -11.32 -22.86 -23.61
CA ALA A 70 -10.95 -21.64 -22.94
C ALA A 70 -11.47 -21.61 -21.50
N GLN A 71 -12.72 -22.02 -21.27
CA GLN A 71 -13.27 -22.12 -19.92
C GLN A 71 -12.44 -23.09 -19.07
N GLN A 72 -12.08 -24.26 -19.60
CA GLN A 72 -11.30 -25.25 -18.85
C GLN A 72 -9.91 -24.74 -18.50
N LYS A 73 -9.22 -24.14 -19.48
CA LYS A 73 -7.87 -23.63 -19.30
C LYS A 73 -7.80 -22.47 -18.32
N ILE A 74 -8.70 -21.49 -18.46
CA ILE A 74 -8.84 -20.35 -17.55
C ILE A 74 -9.17 -20.83 -16.13
N THR A 75 -10.04 -21.82 -15.99
CA THR A 75 -10.36 -22.41 -14.67
C THR A 75 -9.11 -23.00 -14.02
N TRP A 76 -8.27 -23.74 -14.76
CA TRP A 76 -7.04 -24.33 -14.22
C TRP A 76 -5.98 -23.31 -13.85
N THR A 77 -5.76 -22.29 -14.69
CA THR A 77 -4.78 -21.24 -14.40
C THR A 77 -5.18 -20.45 -13.15
N LEU A 78 -6.45 -20.05 -13.06
CA LEU A 78 -6.98 -19.34 -11.88
C LEU A 78 -6.95 -20.22 -10.62
N ALA A 79 -7.23 -21.53 -10.74
CA ALA A 79 -7.11 -22.45 -9.61
C ALA A 79 -5.68 -22.54 -9.07
N ASP A 80 -4.68 -22.54 -9.96
CA ASP A 80 -3.28 -22.57 -9.57
C ASP A 80 -2.82 -21.23 -8.97
N GLN A 81 -3.34 -20.09 -9.44
CA GLN A 81 -3.14 -18.78 -8.82
C GLN A 81 -3.73 -18.75 -7.41
N LEU A 82 -5.01 -19.12 -7.24
CA LEU A 82 -5.67 -19.17 -5.93
C LEU A 82 -4.94 -20.08 -4.92
N ARG A 83 -4.35 -21.19 -5.38
CA ARG A 83 -3.50 -22.05 -4.54
C ARG A 83 -2.18 -21.39 -4.15
N ARG A 84 -1.61 -20.53 -4.98
CA ARG A 84 -0.39 -19.77 -4.66
C ARG A 84 -0.73 -18.66 -3.66
N ASP A 85 -1.81 -17.93 -3.90
CA ASP A 85 -2.26 -16.81 -3.04
C ASP A 85 -2.56 -17.31 -1.63
N ARG A 86 -3.35 -18.39 -1.50
CA ARG A 86 -3.60 -19.02 -0.20
C ARG A 86 -2.33 -19.49 0.51
N ARG A 87 -1.35 -20.01 -0.22
CA ARG A 87 -0.05 -20.41 0.37
C ARG A 87 0.79 -19.20 0.77
N GLN A 88 0.59 -18.05 0.14
CA GLN A 88 1.25 -16.80 0.51
C GLN A 88 0.59 -16.22 1.76
N ASP A 89 -0.74 -16.23 1.84
CA ASP A 89 -1.50 -15.83 3.02
C ASP A 89 -1.18 -16.74 4.22
N ASP A 90 -1.08 -18.05 4.03
CA ASP A 90 -0.67 -18.99 5.09
C ASP A 90 0.77 -18.73 5.60
N ARG A 91 1.64 -18.17 4.76
CA ARG A 91 3.01 -17.78 5.14
C ARG A 91 3.08 -16.39 5.77
N GLN A 92 2.09 -15.55 5.50
CA GLN A 92 1.84 -14.35 6.29
C GLN A 92 1.19 -14.81 7.60
N ALA A 93 2.02 -15.23 8.56
CA ALA A 93 1.61 -15.21 9.95
C ALA A 93 0.94 -13.84 10.22
N PRO A 94 -0.09 -13.73 11.07
CA PRO A 94 -0.63 -12.43 11.46
C PRO A 94 0.52 -11.64 12.10
N GLY A 95 1.22 -10.88 11.28
CA GLY A 95 2.34 -10.07 11.67
C GLY A 95 1.76 -8.96 12.52
N ASP A 96 2.28 -8.80 13.73
CA ASP A 96 1.95 -7.66 14.55
C ASP A 96 2.24 -6.42 13.71
N GLN A 97 1.17 -5.69 13.36
CA GLN A 97 1.25 -4.48 12.52
C GLN A 97 2.16 -3.42 13.16
N GLU A 98 2.43 -3.54 14.46
CA GLU A 98 3.40 -2.73 15.21
C GLU A 98 4.85 -2.97 14.75
N GLU A 99 5.23 -4.18 14.32
CA GLU A 99 6.60 -4.51 13.91
C GLU A 99 6.91 -3.96 12.50
N LEU A 100 5.94 -4.00 11.58
CA LEU A 100 6.09 -3.56 10.18
C LEU A 100 6.27 -2.03 10.04
N LEU A 101 5.70 -1.26 10.97
CA LEU A 101 5.87 0.21 11.03
C LEU A 101 7.28 0.63 11.49
N THR A 102 8.06 -0.29 12.05
CA THR A 102 9.42 0.01 12.53
C THR A 102 10.53 -0.28 11.51
N THR A 103 10.23 -0.98 10.41
CA THR A 103 11.26 -1.54 9.51
C THR A 103 11.26 -1.04 8.07
N VAL A 104 10.39 -0.10 7.66
CA VAL A 104 10.48 0.50 6.33
C VAL A 104 11.17 1.87 6.43
N PRO A 105 12.44 2.02 6.00
CA PRO A 105 12.96 3.34 5.68
C PRO A 105 12.20 3.79 4.43
N ALA A 106 11.36 4.81 4.56
CA ALA A 106 10.76 5.47 3.41
C ALA A 106 11.90 5.98 2.51
N ASP A 107 11.79 5.79 1.20
CA ASP A 107 12.64 6.45 0.21
C ASP A 107 12.47 7.97 0.39
N GLU A 108 13.29 8.58 1.25
CA GLU A 108 13.34 10.01 1.46
C GLU A 108 14.00 10.65 0.23
N ASP A 109 13.21 11.35 -0.57
CA ASP A 109 13.68 12.26 -1.61
C ASP A 109 14.84 13.11 -1.06
N VAL A 110 16.01 13.05 -1.71
CA VAL A 110 17.25 13.70 -1.23
C VAL A 110 17.06 15.21 -1.05
N LEU A 111 16.21 15.84 -1.86
CA LEU A 111 15.87 17.25 -1.71
C LEU A 111 14.95 17.49 -0.50
N ALA A 112 14.05 16.54 -0.20
CA ALA A 112 13.23 16.58 1.00
C ALA A 112 14.05 16.32 2.27
N SER A 113 15.06 15.44 2.22
CA SER A 113 15.95 15.17 3.37
C SER A 113 16.89 16.33 3.69
N ILE A 114 17.36 17.07 2.67
CA ILE A 114 18.08 18.34 2.86
C ILE A 114 17.17 19.37 3.52
N GLY A 115 15.96 19.58 2.97
CA GLY A 115 14.98 20.51 3.56
C GLY A 115 14.58 20.14 4.99
N LEU A 116 14.48 18.85 5.30
CA LEU A 116 14.21 18.34 6.65
C LEU A 116 15.37 18.61 7.61
N THR A 117 16.61 18.45 7.14
CA THR A 117 17.82 18.72 7.95
C THR A 117 17.91 20.20 8.32
N ASP A 118 17.65 21.10 7.36
CA ASP A 118 17.62 22.54 7.59
C ASP A 118 16.48 22.94 8.54
N TYR A 119 15.31 22.33 8.37
CA TYR A 119 14.15 22.54 9.25
C TYR A 119 14.43 22.07 10.68
N ARG A 120 15.07 20.91 10.86
CA ARG A 120 15.49 20.40 12.18
C ARG A 120 16.45 21.37 12.88
N ALA A 121 17.46 21.84 12.16
CA ALA A 121 18.42 22.80 12.70
C ALA A 121 17.75 24.13 13.09
N TYR A 122 16.78 24.60 12.30
CA TYR A 122 15.98 25.78 12.61
C TYR A 122 15.16 25.61 13.89
N LEU A 123 14.45 24.49 14.06
CA LEU A 123 13.66 24.21 15.26
C LEU A 123 14.51 24.18 16.54
N VAL A 124 15.70 23.54 16.48
CA VAL A 124 16.61 23.50 17.62
C VAL A 124 17.10 24.90 18.00
N LYS A 125 17.45 25.74 17.02
CA LYS A 125 17.84 27.13 17.29
C LYS A 125 16.70 27.96 17.87
N LEU A 126 15.49 27.83 17.31
CA LEU A 126 14.31 28.58 17.76
C LEU A 126 13.95 28.27 19.22
N ILE A 127 13.93 26.98 19.57
CA ILE A 127 13.58 26.53 20.92
C ILE A 127 14.75 26.71 21.89
N GLY A 128 16.01 26.60 21.43
CA GLY A 128 17.18 26.94 22.24
C GLY A 128 17.22 28.42 22.63
N ALA A 129 16.71 29.32 21.78
CA ALA A 129 16.71 30.75 22.06
C ALA A 129 15.52 31.22 22.91
N ALA A 130 14.34 30.59 22.79
CA ALA A 130 13.10 31.11 23.37
C ALA A 130 12.28 30.08 24.18
N GLY A 131 12.67 28.80 24.18
CA GLY A 131 11.96 27.71 24.83
C GLY A 131 12.30 27.56 26.32
N ASN A 132 11.49 26.75 27.01
CA ASN A 132 11.81 26.29 28.37
C ASN A 132 12.74 25.07 28.31
N THR A 133 13.56 24.86 29.35
CA THR A 133 14.48 23.72 29.49
C THR A 133 13.80 22.37 29.24
N GLY A 134 12.55 22.20 29.68
CA GLY A 134 11.78 20.98 29.42
C GLY A 134 11.41 20.77 27.95
N GLU A 135 11.02 21.85 27.26
CA GLU A 135 10.71 21.82 25.82
C GLU A 135 11.96 21.51 25.00
N TRP A 136 13.09 22.09 25.39
CA TRP A 136 14.39 21.83 24.77
C TRP A 136 14.84 20.39 24.98
N ARG A 137 14.73 19.85 26.19
CA ARG A 137 15.05 18.43 26.49
C ARG A 137 14.21 17.47 25.67
N PHE A 138 12.91 17.75 25.55
CA PHE A 138 12.02 16.94 24.72
C PHE A 138 12.41 17.03 23.24
N LEU A 139 12.65 18.24 22.71
CA LEU A 139 13.00 18.44 21.31
C LEU A 139 14.34 17.79 20.94
N VAL A 140 15.39 17.97 21.75
CA VAL A 140 16.70 17.35 21.49
C VAL A 140 16.62 15.84 21.64
N GLY A 141 15.95 15.36 22.68
CA GLY A 141 15.75 13.94 22.92
C GLY A 141 15.07 13.23 21.74
N THR A 142 14.06 13.85 21.13
CA THR A 142 13.38 13.24 19.98
C THR A 142 14.05 13.49 18.64
N LEU A 143 14.57 14.71 18.39
CA LEU A 143 15.01 15.13 17.06
C LEU A 143 16.50 14.85 16.78
N VAL A 144 17.32 14.85 17.82
CA VAL A 144 18.78 14.64 17.73
C VAL A 144 19.12 13.23 18.21
N ASP A 145 18.62 12.88 19.40
CA ASP A 145 18.98 11.62 20.06
C ASP A 145 18.05 10.44 19.69
N GLN A 146 16.96 10.69 18.95
CA GLN A 146 15.97 9.69 18.51
C GLN A 146 15.37 8.84 19.64
N LEU A 147 15.26 9.41 20.84
CA LEU A 147 14.73 8.74 22.03
C LEU A 147 13.21 8.74 22.05
N THR A 148 12.64 7.67 22.57
CA THR A 148 11.23 7.58 22.94
C THR A 148 10.92 8.43 24.17
N ALA A 149 9.64 8.78 24.38
CA ALA A 149 9.23 9.58 25.54
C ALA A 149 9.57 8.90 26.90
N ALA A 150 9.57 7.56 26.93
CA ALA A 150 9.98 6.78 28.10
C ALA A 150 11.48 6.90 28.37
N GLU A 151 12.31 6.81 27.33
CA GLU A 151 13.75 6.98 27.45
C GLU A 151 14.13 8.41 27.83
N ILE A 152 13.41 9.42 27.33
CA ILE A 152 13.58 10.83 27.74
C ILE A 152 13.25 11.00 29.23
N ALA A 153 12.18 10.36 29.71
CA ALA A 153 11.81 10.38 31.12
C ALA A 153 12.92 9.78 31.99
N THR A 154 13.41 8.60 31.62
CA THR A 154 14.51 7.90 32.31
C THR A 154 15.80 8.74 32.29
N ARG A 155 16.20 9.27 31.13
CA ARG A 155 17.41 10.07 30.95
C ARG A 155 17.43 11.34 31.80
N HIS A 156 16.27 11.96 32.00
CA HIS A 156 16.16 13.20 32.78
C HIS A 156 15.60 13.00 34.19
N GLY A 157 15.38 11.75 34.62
CA GLY A 157 14.87 11.44 35.95
C GLY A 157 13.48 12.03 36.24
N VAL A 158 12.62 12.13 35.24
CA VAL A 158 11.27 12.70 35.37
C VAL A 158 10.19 11.66 35.08
N ASN A 159 8.99 11.88 35.61
CA ASN A 159 7.83 11.07 35.24
C ASN A 159 7.47 11.28 33.75
N LEU A 160 7.04 10.21 33.07
CA LEU A 160 6.52 10.23 31.70
C LEU A 160 5.43 11.30 31.49
N ALA A 161 4.57 11.54 32.49
CA ALA A 161 3.56 12.61 32.45
C ALA A 161 4.19 14.01 32.28
N THR A 162 5.38 14.24 32.83
CA THR A 162 6.13 15.49 32.68
C THR A 162 6.66 15.64 31.26
N VAL A 163 7.12 14.55 30.65
CA VAL A 163 7.58 14.54 29.25
C VAL A 163 6.43 14.88 28.28
N TYR A 164 5.24 14.32 28.51
CA TYR A 164 4.05 14.70 27.72
C TYR A 164 3.65 16.17 27.90
N ARG A 165 3.80 16.73 29.10
CA ARG A 165 3.60 18.18 29.32
C ARG A 165 4.61 19.02 28.52
N TRP A 166 5.87 18.60 28.46
CA TRP A 166 6.88 19.27 27.63
C TRP A 166 6.52 19.23 26.15
N ARG A 167 6.05 18.09 25.64
CA ARG A 167 5.53 17.96 24.27
C ARG A 167 4.40 18.96 24.01
N LEU A 168 3.39 19.00 24.87
CA LEU A 168 2.24 19.90 24.72
C LEU A 168 2.66 21.38 24.73
N SER A 169 3.56 21.75 25.63
CA SER A 169 4.08 23.12 25.73
C SER A 169 4.88 23.51 24.48
N LEU A 170 5.76 22.61 24.02
CA LEU A 170 6.52 22.76 22.78
C LEU A 170 5.60 22.94 21.57
N THR A 171 4.59 22.07 21.40
CA THR A 171 3.65 22.15 20.27
C THR A 171 2.89 23.47 20.27
N ARG A 172 2.36 23.92 21.42
CA ARG A 172 1.66 25.22 21.54
C ARG A 172 2.57 26.38 21.15
N ARG A 173 3.83 26.34 21.59
CA ARG A 173 4.82 27.35 21.24
C ARG A 173 5.13 27.34 19.74
N LEU A 174 5.38 26.19 19.15
CA LEU A 174 5.63 26.07 17.72
C LEU A 174 4.45 26.58 16.90
N ILE A 175 3.22 26.25 17.27
CA ILE A 175 2.03 26.82 16.63
C ILE A 175 2.04 28.35 16.73
N LYS A 176 2.29 28.93 17.91
CA LYS A 176 2.35 30.39 18.06
C LYS A 176 3.43 31.07 17.19
N HIS A 177 4.56 30.40 16.95
CA HIS A 177 5.67 30.97 16.18
C HIS A 177 5.60 30.68 14.68
N LEU A 178 4.95 29.58 14.27
CA LEU A 178 4.79 29.17 12.87
C LEU A 178 3.48 29.68 12.26
N THR A 179 2.47 29.93 13.08
CA THR A 179 1.31 30.72 12.67
C THR A 179 1.73 32.19 12.67
N PRO A 180 1.74 32.89 11.52
CA PRO A 180 2.02 34.32 11.52
C PRO A 180 0.96 35.00 12.41
N PRO A 181 1.33 35.97 13.26
CA PRO A 181 0.32 36.82 13.88
C PRO A 181 -0.45 37.44 12.72
N ASP A 182 -1.77 37.27 12.73
CA ASP A 182 -2.67 37.86 11.75
C ASP A 182 -2.13 39.23 11.35
N ARG A 183 -1.74 39.37 10.08
CA ARG A 183 -1.64 40.69 9.45
C ARG A 183 -3.08 41.21 9.36
N PHE A 184 -3.62 41.62 10.51
CA PHE A 184 -4.64 42.64 10.62
C PHE A 184 -3.94 43.96 10.30
N PHE A 185 -3.99 44.34 9.03
CA PHE A 185 -4.30 45.69 8.53
C PHE A 185 -4.54 45.59 7.03
#